data_AF-A0ABD2PG01-F1
#
_entry.id   AF-A0ABD2PG01-F1
#
_cell.length_a   1.000
_cell.length_b   1.000
_cell.length_c   1.000
_cell.angle_alpha   90.00
_cell.angle_beta   90.00
_cell.angle_gamma   90.00
#
_symmetry.space_group_name_H-M   'P 1'
#
loop_
_entity.id
_entity.type
_entity.pdbx_description
1 polymer ?
#
loop_
_entity_poly.entity_id
_entity_poly.type
_entity_poly.pdbx_seq_one_letter_code
_entity_poly.pdbx_strand_id
1 'polypeptide(L)'
;MPIRNSLRRIARNDDTEFSHQSILHVMEKFVKSVNTMDETILVPCRLMDLKVGDELDPTTKNDSGHTVKELLRAADLFKVYTMIHDVKGDLVWGRGTTSKRQGHIRRPSTASVASSSSLTSDSESEGGTETDSGIEEVQDVNFSDRTELVASDFRMHLAGLTNSLKQMTEAAQYLTSRYQHDIGGP
;
A
#
# COMPACT_ATOMS: atom_id res chain seq x y z
N MET A 1 -37.55 4.66 -19.44
CA MET A 1 -36.10 4.52 -19.70
C MET A 1 -35.55 3.44 -18.78
N PRO A 2 -35.14 2.25 -19.26
CA PRO A 2 -34.75 1.17 -18.37
C PRO A 2 -33.29 1.33 -17.94
N ILE A 3 -33.07 1.64 -16.66
CA ILE A 3 -31.77 1.57 -15.97
C ILE A 3 -31.41 0.09 -15.87
N ARG A 4 -30.46 -0.38 -16.69
CA ARG A 4 -30.05 -1.80 -16.73
C ARG A 4 -28.62 -1.99 -16.22
N ASN A 5 -28.54 -2.42 -14.97
CA ASN A 5 -27.79 -3.61 -14.54
C ASN A 5 -26.25 -3.65 -14.72
N SER A 6 -25.53 -2.60 -14.34
CA SER A 6 -24.07 -2.72 -14.10
C SER A 6 -23.76 -3.54 -12.84
N LEU A 7 -24.65 -3.53 -11.84
CA LEU A 7 -24.44 -4.20 -10.54
C LEU A 7 -24.68 -5.71 -10.57
N ARG A 8 -25.65 -6.21 -11.38
CA ARG A 8 -25.81 -7.67 -11.56
C ARG A 8 -24.63 -8.33 -12.29
N ARG A 9 -23.76 -7.54 -12.94
CA ARG A 9 -22.54 -8.04 -13.60
C ARG A 9 -21.38 -8.30 -12.64
N ILE A 10 -21.34 -7.66 -11.47
CA ILE A 10 -20.23 -7.85 -10.51
C ILE A 10 -20.43 -9.15 -9.70
N ALA A 11 -21.68 -9.56 -9.47
CA ALA A 11 -22.02 -10.74 -8.67
C ALA A 11 -21.94 -12.08 -9.42
N ARG A 12 -21.68 -12.07 -10.73
CA ARG A 12 -21.55 -13.28 -11.55
C ARG A 12 -20.16 -13.34 -12.16
N ASN A 13 -19.27 -13.94 -11.38
CA ASN A 13 -17.95 -14.41 -11.75
C ASN A 13 -18.03 -15.27 -13.03
N ASP A 14 -17.50 -14.78 -14.15
CA ASP A 14 -16.60 -15.55 -15.03
C ASP A 14 -16.07 -14.77 -16.24
N ASP A 15 -16.70 -13.67 -16.69
CA ASP A 15 -16.19 -12.90 -17.84
C ASP A 15 -16.31 -11.37 -17.64
N THR A 16 -15.81 -10.85 -16.52
CA THR A 16 -15.73 -9.38 -16.35
C THR A 16 -14.33 -8.91 -16.77
N GLU A 17 -14.12 -8.78 -18.08
CA GLU A 17 -12.97 -8.01 -18.57
C GLU A 17 -13.20 -6.54 -18.21
N PHE A 18 -12.68 -6.14 -17.05
CA PHE A 18 -12.49 -4.72 -16.75
C PHE A 18 -11.52 -4.16 -17.77
N SER A 19 -11.66 -2.87 -18.10
CA SER A 19 -10.71 -2.18 -18.98
C SER A 19 -9.28 -2.45 -18.52
N HIS A 20 -8.34 -2.66 -19.45
CA HIS A 20 -6.91 -2.80 -19.14
C HIS A 20 -6.34 -1.61 -18.37
N GLN A 21 -7.01 -0.45 -18.45
CA GLN A 21 -6.66 0.75 -17.70
C GLN A 21 -7.27 0.79 -16.28
N SER A 22 -8.12 -0.18 -15.93
CA SER A 22 -8.78 -0.26 -14.63
C SER A 22 -7.81 -0.70 -13.54
N ILE A 23 -7.96 -0.12 -12.37
CA ILE A 23 -7.24 -0.55 -11.15
C ILE A 23 -7.46 -2.03 -10.85
N LEU A 24 -8.64 -2.58 -11.15
CA LEU A 24 -8.94 -4.00 -10.95
C LEU A 24 -8.08 -4.90 -11.84
N HIS A 25 -7.85 -4.51 -13.09
CA HIS A 25 -6.98 -5.24 -14.01
C HIS A 25 -5.52 -5.19 -13.55
N VAL A 26 -5.06 -4.02 -13.09
CA VAL A 26 -3.70 -3.84 -12.57
C VAL A 26 -3.48 -4.67 -11.31
N MET A 27 -4.44 -4.67 -10.38
CA MET A 27 -4.40 -5.49 -9.16
C MET A 27 -4.38 -6.99 -9.48
N GLU A 28 -5.20 -7.45 -10.42
CA GLU A 28 -5.22 -8.85 -10.85
C GLU A 28 -3.87 -9.26 -11.46
N LYS A 29 -3.32 -8.44 -12.36
CA LYS A 29 -2.00 -8.68 -12.97
C LYS A 29 -0.90 -8.71 -11.92
N PHE A 30 -0.93 -7.81 -10.94
CA PHE A 30 0.00 -7.80 -9.82
C PHE A 30 -0.04 -9.12 -9.05
N VAL A 31 -1.23 -9.54 -8.58
CA VAL A 31 -1.37 -10.81 -7.82
C VAL A 31 -0.89 -12.01 -8.64
N LYS A 32 -1.23 -12.09 -9.94
CA LYS A 32 -0.73 -13.16 -10.84
C LYS A 32 0.80 -13.14 -10.93
N SER A 33 1.40 -11.97 -11.12
CA SER A 33 2.86 -11.83 -11.20
C SER A 33 3.55 -12.27 -9.91
N VAL A 34 3.00 -11.94 -8.75
CA VAL A 34 3.55 -12.35 -7.44
C VAL A 34 3.36 -13.85 -7.21
N ASN A 35 2.26 -14.45 -7.67
CA ASN A 35 2.10 -15.91 -7.62
C ASN A 35 3.16 -16.63 -8.49
N THR A 36 3.40 -16.15 -9.72
CA THR A 36 4.48 -16.68 -10.56
C THR A 36 5.86 -16.49 -9.91
N MET A 37 6.07 -15.39 -9.21
CA MET A 37 7.28 -15.19 -8.40
C MET A 37 7.40 -16.25 -7.29
N ASP A 38 6.32 -16.58 -6.58
CA ASP A 38 6.32 -17.60 -5.52
C ASP A 38 6.57 -19.03 -6.07
N GLU A 39 6.07 -19.33 -7.27
CA GLU A 39 6.33 -20.61 -7.96
C GLU A 39 7.78 -20.75 -8.42
N THR A 40 8.43 -19.64 -8.77
CA THR A 40 9.81 -19.62 -9.27
C THR A 40 10.85 -19.51 -8.15
N ILE A 41 10.55 -18.77 -7.09
CA ILE A 41 11.45 -18.55 -5.95
C ILE A 41 11.14 -19.56 -4.85
N LEU A 42 11.67 -20.78 -5.00
CA LEU A 42 11.48 -21.85 -4.02
C LEU A 42 12.28 -21.64 -2.71
N VAL A 43 13.33 -20.83 -2.74
CA VAL A 43 14.21 -20.57 -1.59
C VAL A 43 14.50 -19.06 -1.48
N PRO A 44 13.59 -18.27 -0.86
CA PRO A 44 13.70 -16.81 -0.79
C PRO A 44 14.99 -16.29 -0.15
N CYS A 45 15.55 -16.99 0.85
CA CYS A 45 16.76 -16.54 1.54
C CYS A 45 17.98 -16.43 0.63
N ARG A 46 17.98 -17.10 -0.54
CA ARG A 46 19.08 -16.98 -1.52
C ARG A 46 19.19 -15.58 -2.14
N LEU A 47 18.17 -14.74 -1.98
CA LEU A 47 18.15 -13.37 -2.49
C LEU A 47 18.76 -12.34 -1.52
N MET A 48 19.06 -12.73 -0.27
CA MET A 48 19.48 -11.80 0.79
C MET A 48 20.83 -11.11 0.50
N ASP A 49 21.73 -11.78 -0.22
CA ASP A 49 23.05 -11.23 -0.55
C ASP A 49 23.10 -10.58 -1.95
N LEU A 50 21.97 -10.51 -2.65
CA LEU A 50 21.86 -9.90 -3.98
C LEU A 50 21.22 -8.51 -3.88
N LYS A 51 21.69 -7.57 -4.71
CA LYS A 51 21.18 -6.19 -4.72
C LYS A 51 20.59 -5.80 -6.06
N VAL A 52 19.55 -4.97 -6.04
CA VAL A 52 18.93 -4.46 -7.27
C VAL A 52 19.93 -3.59 -8.04
N GLY A 53 20.20 -3.95 -9.30
CA GLY A 53 21.11 -3.22 -10.17
C GLY A 53 22.59 -3.44 -9.88
N ASP A 54 22.96 -4.59 -9.31
CA ASP A 54 24.36 -5.02 -9.24
C ASP A 54 24.93 -5.37 -10.63
N GLU A 55 26.26 -5.42 -10.78
CA GLU A 55 26.91 -5.74 -12.06
C GLU A 55 26.58 -7.15 -12.58
N LEU A 56 26.06 -8.02 -11.70
CA LEU A 56 25.64 -9.37 -12.02
C LEU A 56 24.18 -9.42 -12.55
N ASP A 57 23.45 -8.31 -12.53
CA ASP A 57 22.07 -8.21 -12.98
C ASP A 57 21.99 -8.34 -14.52
N PRO A 58 21.49 -9.47 -15.07
CA PRO A 58 21.39 -9.69 -16.50
C PRO A 58 20.35 -8.78 -17.18
N THR A 59 19.50 -8.09 -16.39
CA THR A 59 18.41 -7.25 -16.91
C THR A 59 18.83 -5.79 -17.13
N THR A 60 20.09 -5.43 -16.89
CA THR A 60 20.65 -4.06 -17.06
C THR A 60 20.67 -3.55 -18.51
N LYS A 61 20.48 -4.43 -19.50
CA LYS A 61 20.57 -4.09 -20.93
C LYS A 61 19.25 -3.65 -21.59
N ASN A 62 18.11 -3.76 -20.90
CA ASN A 62 16.81 -3.40 -21.44
C ASN A 62 16.23 -2.19 -20.68
N ASP A 63 16.05 -1.06 -21.37
CA ASP A 63 15.59 0.23 -20.83
C ASP A 63 14.20 0.22 -20.17
N SER A 64 13.41 -0.85 -20.34
CA SER A 64 12.02 -0.94 -19.86
C SER A 64 11.88 -1.16 -18.35
N GLY A 65 12.97 -1.43 -17.62
CA GLY A 65 12.98 -1.65 -16.17
C GLY A 65 13.42 -0.44 -15.31
N HIS A 66 13.67 0.71 -15.93
CA HIS A 66 14.36 1.85 -15.29
C HIS A 66 13.65 2.37 -14.03
N THR A 67 12.33 2.33 -13.96
CA THR A 67 11.57 2.85 -12.81
C THR A 67 11.76 2.02 -11.54
N VAL A 68 11.72 0.69 -11.64
CA VAL A 68 11.89 -0.19 -10.46
C VAL A 68 13.34 -0.20 -10.00
N LYS A 69 14.28 -0.22 -10.96
CA LYS A 69 15.71 -0.18 -10.66
C LYS A 69 16.14 1.11 -10.01
N GLU A 70 15.51 2.23 -10.36
CA GLU A 70 15.78 3.52 -9.74
C GLU A 70 15.09 3.66 -8.37
N LEU A 71 13.83 3.22 -8.27
CA LEU A 71 13.05 3.32 -7.03
C LEU A 71 13.62 2.45 -5.91
N LEU A 72 14.07 1.24 -6.25
CA LEU A 72 14.56 0.22 -5.31
C LEU A 72 16.06 -0.08 -5.49
N ARG A 73 16.82 0.86 -6.09
CA ARG A 73 18.24 0.69 -6.36
C ARG A 73 18.99 0.19 -5.12
N ALA A 74 19.91 -0.75 -5.28
CA ALA A 74 20.76 -1.26 -4.20
C ALA A 74 20.02 -1.88 -2.99
N ALA A 75 18.70 -2.00 -3.03
CA ALA A 75 17.94 -2.75 -2.04
C ALA A 75 18.26 -4.25 -2.17
N ASP A 76 18.30 -4.93 -1.03
CA ASP A 76 18.36 -6.39 -0.94
C ASP A 76 17.11 -6.99 -1.61
N LEU A 77 17.31 -7.99 -2.49
CA LEU A 77 16.21 -8.60 -3.23
C LEU A 77 15.24 -9.41 -2.34
N PHE A 78 15.70 -9.97 -1.22
CA PHE A 78 14.85 -10.65 -0.23
C PHE A 78 13.91 -9.69 0.51
N LYS A 79 14.34 -8.46 0.79
CA LYS A 79 13.53 -7.37 1.36
C LYS A 79 12.50 -6.92 0.33
N VAL A 80 12.88 -6.78 -0.94
CA VAL A 80 11.93 -6.49 -2.02
C VAL A 80 10.91 -7.61 -2.16
N TYR A 81 11.35 -8.87 -2.14
CA TYR A 81 10.48 -10.06 -2.15
C TYR A 81 9.47 -10.03 -0.99
N THR A 82 9.95 -9.82 0.24
CA THR A 82 9.11 -9.77 1.44
C THR A 82 8.11 -8.62 1.37
N MET A 83 8.56 -7.44 0.96
CA MET A 83 7.73 -6.25 0.78
C MET A 83 6.61 -6.47 -0.23
N ILE A 84 6.92 -7.05 -1.40
CA ILE A 84 5.92 -7.37 -2.43
C ILE A 84 4.91 -8.40 -1.90
N HIS A 85 5.38 -9.39 -1.12
CA HIS A 85 4.51 -10.39 -0.53
C HIS A 85 3.58 -9.78 0.53
N ASP A 86 4.09 -8.89 1.39
CA ASP A 86 3.29 -8.17 2.38
C ASP A 86 2.22 -7.30 1.70
N VAL A 87 2.62 -6.55 0.67
CA VAL A 87 1.73 -5.72 -0.14
C VAL A 87 0.62 -6.54 -0.81
N LYS A 88 0.94 -7.73 -1.35
CA LYS A 88 -0.07 -8.69 -1.85
C LYS A 88 -1.02 -9.14 -0.75
N GLY A 89 -0.50 -9.44 0.44
CA GLY A 89 -1.32 -9.82 1.60
C GLY A 89 -2.32 -8.73 1.95
N ASP A 90 -1.83 -7.50 2.11
CA ASP A 90 -2.64 -6.31 2.39
C ASP A 90 -3.69 -6.04 1.30
N LEU A 91 -3.35 -6.30 0.04
CA LEU A 91 -4.25 -6.11 -1.08
C LEU A 91 -5.39 -7.14 -1.11
N VAL A 92 -5.07 -8.43 -0.92
CA VAL A 92 -6.03 -9.54 -1.06
C VAL A 92 -6.94 -9.64 0.16
N TRP A 93 -6.39 -9.45 1.36
CA TRP A 93 -7.11 -9.68 2.62
C TRP A 93 -7.48 -8.39 3.36
N GLY A 94 -7.09 -7.23 2.81
CA GLY A 94 -7.08 -5.98 3.58
C GLY A 94 -5.98 -6.02 4.64
N ARG A 95 -5.83 -4.93 5.41
CA ARG A 95 -4.90 -4.87 6.55
C ARG A 95 -5.31 -5.90 7.61
N GLY A 96 -4.84 -7.14 7.44
CA GLY A 96 -4.82 -8.15 8.48
C GLY A 96 -3.79 -7.74 9.52
N THR A 97 -4.10 -7.90 10.80
CA THR A 97 -3.19 -7.64 11.92
C THR A 97 -2.01 -8.63 11.98
N THR A 98 -1.47 -9.06 10.84
CA THR A 98 -0.41 -10.06 10.73
C THR A 98 0.96 -9.41 10.71
N SER A 99 1.29 -8.74 11.82
CA SER A 99 2.68 -8.60 12.23
C SER A 99 2.78 -8.66 13.74
N LYS A 100 2.37 -9.81 14.29
CA LYS A 100 3.05 -10.32 15.48
C LYS A 100 3.89 -11.49 15.01
N ARG A 101 5.17 -11.20 14.83
CA ARG A 101 6.22 -12.21 14.87
C ARG A 101 5.86 -13.21 15.97
N GLN A 102 5.91 -14.48 15.63
CA GLN A 102 5.92 -15.60 16.55
C GLN A 102 7.17 -15.48 17.44
N GLY A 103 7.05 -14.64 18.46
CA GLY A 103 8.06 -14.37 19.48
C GLY A 103 7.51 -14.84 20.82
N HIS A 104 7.93 -16.04 21.17
CA HIS A 104 8.08 -16.62 22.50
C HIS A 104 7.62 -15.79 23.74
N ILE A 105 6.83 -16.45 24.57
CA ILE A 105 6.32 -16.13 25.92
C ILE A 105 7.31 -15.32 26.80
N ARG A 106 6.84 -14.22 27.44
CA ARG A 106 6.78 -13.97 28.91
C ARG A 106 6.25 -12.57 29.25
N ARG A 107 5.12 -12.53 29.98
CA ARG A 107 4.65 -11.44 30.85
C ARG A 107 5.57 -11.34 32.09
N PRO A 108 5.71 -10.21 32.82
CA PRO A 108 4.60 -9.53 33.54
C PRO A 108 4.63 -7.99 33.62
N SER A 109 3.55 -7.45 34.21
CA SER A 109 3.08 -6.06 34.35
C SER A 109 3.78 -5.20 35.42
N THR A 110 3.64 -3.86 35.31
CA THR A 110 3.29 -2.85 36.38
C THR A 110 3.05 -1.48 35.70
N ALA A 111 1.86 -0.87 35.70
CA ALA A 111 1.36 0.17 36.65
C ALA A 111 2.30 1.39 36.78
N SER A 112 1.93 2.67 36.73
CA SER A 112 0.70 3.47 36.52
C SER A 112 1.15 4.95 36.40
N VAL A 113 0.18 5.85 36.20
CA VAL A 113 0.06 7.27 36.63
C VAL A 113 0.02 8.36 35.56
N ALA A 114 -1.07 9.10 35.63
CA ALA A 114 -1.46 10.27 34.85
C ALA A 114 -0.68 11.52 35.23
N SER A 115 -0.73 12.55 34.38
CA SER A 115 -1.14 13.90 34.80
C SER A 115 -1.50 14.78 33.60
N SER A 116 -2.57 15.53 33.82
CA SER A 116 -3.16 16.59 33.01
C SER A 116 -2.42 17.92 33.21
N SER A 117 -2.18 18.65 32.13
CA SER A 117 -2.12 20.12 32.16
C SER A 117 -2.33 20.70 30.76
N SER A 118 -3.41 21.46 30.64
CA SER A 118 -3.73 22.35 29.53
C SER A 118 -3.09 23.71 29.80
N LEU A 119 -2.29 24.22 28.86
CA LEU A 119 -1.83 25.60 28.84
C LEU A 119 -1.92 26.11 27.40
N THR A 120 -2.69 27.18 27.24
CA THR A 120 -2.77 28.02 26.05
C THR A 120 -1.51 28.87 25.95
N SER A 121 -0.89 28.95 24.78
CA SER A 121 -0.03 30.10 24.44
C SER A 121 -0.04 30.33 22.94
N ASP A 122 -0.46 31.54 22.63
CA ASP A 122 -0.42 32.25 21.36
C ASP A 122 1.02 32.66 21.06
N SER A 123 1.46 32.57 19.81
CA SER A 123 2.73 33.15 19.39
C SER A 123 2.79 33.25 17.87
N GLU A 124 2.32 34.40 17.38
CA GLU A 124 2.65 34.98 16.09
C GLU A 124 4.10 35.48 16.08
N SER A 125 4.89 35.11 15.07
CA SER A 125 5.98 35.97 14.58
C SER A 125 6.51 35.52 13.21
N GLU A 126 6.27 36.40 12.22
CA GLU A 126 7.15 36.92 11.17
C GLU A 126 8.31 36.06 10.60
N GLY A 127 8.36 36.05 9.27
CA GLY A 127 9.38 35.36 8.48
C GLY A 127 10.80 35.87 8.67
N GLY A 128 11.73 34.92 8.52
CA GLY A 128 13.14 35.15 8.26
C GLY A 128 13.59 34.12 7.23
N THR A 129 13.87 34.59 6.02
CA THR A 129 14.54 33.82 4.97
C THR A 129 16.00 33.64 5.34
N GLU A 130 16.39 32.44 5.76
CA GLU A 130 17.78 32.01 5.77
C GLU A 130 17.89 30.69 5.00
N THR A 131 18.14 30.82 3.70
CA THR A 131 18.70 29.75 2.89
C THR A 131 20.14 29.56 3.33
N ASP A 132 20.36 28.70 4.32
CA ASP A 132 21.66 28.10 4.60
C ASP A 132 21.52 26.58 4.55
N SER A 133 21.37 26.05 3.33
CA SER A 133 21.67 24.65 3.07
C SER A 133 23.08 24.58 2.55
N GLY A 134 23.99 24.72 3.51
CA GLY A 134 25.37 24.28 3.40
C GLY A 134 25.43 22.84 2.90
N ILE A 135 26.39 22.66 2.00
CA ILE A 135 26.70 21.46 1.27
C ILE A 135 27.16 20.35 2.23
N GLU A 136 26.35 19.30 2.39
CA GLU A 136 26.83 17.98 2.80
C GLU A 136 26.22 16.92 1.89
N GLU A 137 26.90 16.73 0.77
CA GLU A 137 27.00 15.47 0.05
C GLU A 137 27.38 14.36 1.04
N VAL A 138 26.42 13.54 1.49
CA VAL A 138 26.36 12.07 1.44
C VAL A 138 24.96 11.64 1.94
N GLN A 139 23.94 11.67 1.08
CA GLN A 139 22.63 11.11 1.45
C GLN A 139 22.59 9.61 1.10
N ASP A 140 23.29 8.80 1.91
CA ASP A 140 22.99 7.38 2.08
C ASP A 140 21.61 7.26 2.77
N VAL A 141 20.53 7.65 2.09
CA VAL A 141 19.20 7.17 2.48
C VAL A 141 19.27 5.67 2.26
N ASN A 142 19.30 4.90 3.34
CA ASN A 142 19.45 3.46 3.26
C ASN A 142 18.36 2.94 2.31
N PHE A 143 18.74 2.35 1.18
CA PHE A 143 17.78 1.94 0.14
C PHE A 143 16.76 0.89 0.66
N SER A 144 17.09 0.25 1.79
CA SER A 144 16.16 -0.50 2.62
C SER A 144 14.93 0.31 3.05
N ASP A 145 15.12 1.57 3.44
CA ASP A 145 14.06 2.46 3.91
C ASP A 145 13.12 2.84 2.76
N ARG A 146 13.65 2.96 1.53
CA ARG A 146 12.83 3.19 0.33
C ARG A 146 11.83 2.07 0.08
N THR A 147 12.24 0.83 0.29
CA THR A 147 11.36 -0.35 0.20
C THR A 147 10.18 -0.23 1.17
N GLU A 148 10.45 0.18 2.41
CA GLU A 148 9.42 0.37 3.43
C GLU A 148 8.49 1.55 3.14
N LEU A 149 9.04 2.66 2.62
CA LEU A 149 8.28 3.84 2.21
C LEU A 149 7.27 3.50 1.10
N VAL A 150 7.71 2.79 0.05
CA VAL A 150 6.83 2.36 -1.05
C VAL A 150 5.66 1.51 -0.54
N ALA A 151 5.94 0.56 0.35
CA ALA A 151 4.90 -0.26 0.96
C ALA A 151 3.96 0.57 1.84
N SER A 152 4.49 1.55 2.58
CA SER A 152 3.69 2.45 3.42
C SER A 152 2.73 3.30 2.60
N ASP A 153 3.22 3.93 1.53
CA ASP A 153 2.41 4.74 0.64
C ASP A 153 1.31 3.92 -0.01
N PHE A 154 1.63 2.71 -0.49
CA PHE A 154 0.63 1.80 -1.02
C PHE A 154 -0.48 1.51 0.01
N ARG A 155 -0.10 1.18 1.25
CA ARG A 155 -1.07 0.91 2.32
C ARG A 155 -1.96 2.12 2.62
N MET A 156 -1.40 3.33 2.64
CA MET A 156 -2.17 4.55 2.84
C MET A 156 -3.17 4.76 1.70
N HIS A 157 -2.73 4.62 0.44
CA HIS A 157 -3.60 4.77 -0.72
C HIS A 157 -4.71 3.73 -0.76
N LEU A 158 -4.40 2.46 -0.49
CA LEU A 158 -5.39 1.38 -0.45
C LEU A 158 -6.45 1.62 0.62
N ALA A 159 -6.04 2.07 1.81
CA ALA A 159 -6.95 2.41 2.89
C ALA A 159 -7.84 3.60 2.53
N GLY A 160 -7.28 4.67 1.94
CA GLY A 160 -8.02 5.84 1.50
C GLY A 160 -9.07 5.49 0.43
N LEU A 161 -8.68 4.69 -0.56
CA LEU A 161 -9.59 4.24 -1.61
C LEU A 161 -10.72 3.36 -1.04
N THR A 162 -10.39 2.40 -0.18
CA THR A 162 -11.37 1.52 0.46
C THR A 162 -12.38 2.32 1.28
N ASN A 163 -11.92 3.30 2.05
CA ASN A 163 -12.80 4.17 2.84
C ASN A 163 -13.71 5.02 1.95
N SER A 164 -13.18 5.56 0.86
CA SER A 164 -13.94 6.37 -0.10
C SER A 164 -15.02 5.54 -0.78
N LEU A 165 -14.70 4.32 -1.22
CA LEU A 165 -15.66 3.39 -1.80
C LEU A 165 -16.75 2.99 -0.81
N LYS A 166 -16.40 2.77 0.47
CA LYS A 166 -17.36 2.49 1.53
C LYS A 166 -18.35 3.65 1.70
N GLN A 167 -17.86 4.88 1.82
CA GLN A 167 -18.72 6.07 1.96
C GLN A 167 -19.64 6.26 0.75
N MET A 168 -19.12 6.12 -0.47
CA MET A 168 -19.94 6.21 -1.68
C MET A 168 -21.00 5.11 -1.75
N THR A 169 -20.68 3.91 -1.26
CA THR A 169 -21.63 2.79 -1.17
C THR A 169 -22.75 3.10 -0.17
N GLU A 170 -22.41 3.61 1.01
CA GLU A 170 -23.38 4.04 2.03
C GLU A 170 -24.29 5.16 1.50
N ALA A 171 -23.71 6.16 0.82
CA ALA A 171 -24.48 7.24 0.20
C ALA A 171 -25.46 6.72 -0.87
N ALA A 172 -25.03 5.77 -1.70
CA ALA A 172 -25.89 5.15 -2.71
C ALA A 172 -27.05 4.34 -2.09
N GLN A 173 -26.77 3.61 -1.00
CA GLN A 173 -27.77 2.88 -0.23
C GLN A 173 -28.77 3.84 0.44
N TYR A 174 -28.29 4.94 1.02
CA TYR A 174 -29.14 5.98 1.61
C TYR A 174 -30.07 6.59 0.56
N LEU A 175 -29.55 6.98 -0.60
CA LEU A 175 -30.35 7.52 -1.71
C LEU A 175 -31.44 6.55 -2.14
N THR A 176 -31.10 5.27 -2.28
CA THR A 176 -32.05 4.22 -2.64
C THR A 176 -33.16 4.08 -1.59
N SER A 177 -32.78 4.05 -0.31
CA SER A 177 -33.72 3.91 0.82
C SER A 177 -34.64 5.13 0.93
N ARG A 178 -34.08 6.34 0.78
CA ARG A 178 -34.82 7.60 0.82
C ARG A 178 -35.81 7.72 -0.33
N TYR A 179 -35.41 7.33 -1.54
CA TYR A 179 -36.30 7.32 -2.71
C TYR A 179 -37.47 6.36 -2.50
N GLN A 180 -37.21 5.14 -2.00
CA GLN A 180 -38.26 4.16 -1.71
C GLN A 180 -39.26 4.69 -0.67
N HIS A 181 -38.79 5.35 0.37
CA HIS A 181 -39.65 5.95 1.41
C HIS A 181 -40.51 7.10 0.87
N ASP A 182 -39.93 8.02 0.09
CA ASP A 182 -40.61 9.27 -0.30
C ASP A 182 -41.44 9.16 -1.59
N ILE A 183 -41.09 8.25 -2.50
CA ILE A 183 -41.70 8.14 -3.85
C ILE A 183 -42.30 6.74 -4.10
N GLY A 184 -41.88 5.72 -3.34
CA GLY A 184 -42.27 4.32 -3.55
C GLY A 184 -43.30 3.75 -2.56
N GLY A 185 -43.79 4.53 -1.59
CA GLY A 185 -44.85 4.12 -0.68
C GLY A 185 -46.24 4.27 -1.32
N PRO A 186 -47.16 3.29 -1.20
CA PRO A 186 -48.56 3.43 -1.62
C PRO A 186 -49.33 4.49 -0.81
#